data_AF-A0A645INQ3-F1
#
_entry.id   AF-A0A645INQ3-F1
#
_cell.length_a   1.000
_cell.length_b   1.000
_cell.length_c   1.000
_cell.angle_alpha   90.00
_cell.angle_beta   90.00
_cell.angle_gamma   90.00
#
_symmetry.space_group_name_H-M   'P 1'
#
loop_
_entity.id
_entity.type
_entity.pdbx_description
1 polymer ?
#
loop_
_entity_poly.entity_id
_entity_poly.type
_entity_poly.pdbx_seq_one_letter_code
_entity_poly.pdbx_strand_id
1 'polypeptide(L)' 'MYTQLLPECSRMYLTKINGVFGADAFFPPYDESEWKLVYKSETLCENGVSFNFTEYEKN' A
#
# COMPACT_ATOMS: atom_id res chain seq x y z
N MET A 1 -3.98 15.04 -2.48
CA MET A 1 -3.58 14.94 -1.06
C MET A 1 -2.47 13.93 -0.84
N TYR A 2 -2.65 12.62 -1.07
CA TYR A 2 -1.57 11.63 -0.86
C TYR A 2 -0.28 11.95 -1.64
N THR A 3 -0.38 12.40 -2.90
CA THR A 3 0.79 12.81 -3.71
C THR A 3 1.62 13.90 -3.05
N GLN A 4 0.97 14.82 -2.32
CA GLN A 4 1.63 15.96 -1.69
C GLN A 4 2.22 15.62 -0.31
N LEU A 5 1.65 14.62 0.37
CA LEU A 5 2.05 14.25 1.73
C LEU A 5 3.07 13.11 1.75
N LEU A 6 3.08 12.25 0.73
CA LEU A 6 3.96 11.10 0.66
C LEU A 6 5.46 11.42 0.86
N PRO A 7 6.01 12.53 0.33
CA PRO A 7 7.41 12.89 0.60
C PRO A 7 7.72 13.12 2.08
N GLU A 8 6.74 13.60 2.84
CA GLU A 8 6.84 13.94 4.27
C GLU A 8 6.52 12.75 5.19
N CYS A 9 6.02 11.65 4.62
CA CYS A 9 5.68 10.46 5.40
C CYS A 9 6.93 9.63 5.73
N SER A 10 7.00 9.12 6.96
CA SER A 10 8.01 8.14 7.39
C SER A 10 7.50 6.69 7.40
N ARG A 11 6.16 6.51 7.36
CA ARG A 11 5.50 5.20 7.35
C ARG A 11 4.34 5.18 6.36
N MET A 12 4.14 4.04 5.68
CA MET A 12 2.93 3.76 4.89
C MET A 12 2.23 2.51 5.39
N TYR A 13 0.93 2.62 5.61
CA TYR A 13 0.04 1.49 5.88
C TYR A 13 -0.81 1.25 4.63
N LEU A 14 -0.54 0.17 3.91
CA LEU A 14 -1.22 -0.14 2.64
C LEU A 14 -1.92 -1.49 2.75
N THR A 15 -3.21 -1.52 2.42
CA THR A 15 -3.93 -2.77 2.14
C THR A 15 -3.75 -3.11 0.67
N LYS A 16 -3.06 -4.22 0.37
CA LYS A 16 -2.84 -4.69 -0.99
C LYS A 16 -3.99 -5.64 -1.36
N ILE A 17 -4.86 -5.18 -2.27
CA ILE A 17 -5.97 -5.98 -2.77
C ILE A 17 -5.47 -6.86 -3.92
N ASN A 18 -5.68 -8.17 -3.82
CA ASN A 18 -5.30 -9.17 -4.82
C ASN A 18 -6.44 -9.35 -5.83
N GLY A 19 -6.74 -8.30 -6.58
CA GLY A 19 -7.80 -8.28 -7.59
C GLY A 19 -7.66 -7.10 -8.54
N VAL A 20 -8.39 -7.16 -9.66
CA VAL A 20 -8.40 -6.10 -10.67
C VAL A 20 -9.81 -5.50 -10.72
N PHE A 21 -9.87 -4.17 -10.56
CA PHE A 21 -11.13 -3.41 -10.52
C PHE A 21 -11.00 -2.15 -11.39
N GLY A 22 -12.13 -1.63 -11.85
CA GLY A 22 -12.16 -0.30 -12.46
C GLY A 22 -11.94 0.77 -11.39
N ALA A 23 -11.05 1.71 -11.65
CA ALA A 23 -10.76 2.84 -10.76
C ALA A 23 -10.59 4.12 -11.59
N ASP A 24 -10.99 5.25 -11.00
CA ASP A 24 -10.87 6.61 -11.54
C ASP A 24 -9.70 7.39 -10.90
N ALA A 25 -9.14 6.88 -9.80
CA ALA A 25 -8.00 7.43 -9.09
C ALA A 25 -7.04 6.32 -8.61
N PHE A 26 -5.75 6.66 -8.52
CA PHE A 26 -4.69 5.73 -8.16
C PHE A 26 -3.87 6.26 -7.00
N PHE A 27 -3.28 5.35 -6.22
CA PHE A 27 -2.28 5.72 -5.23
C PHE A 27 -1.08 6.38 -5.95
N PRO A 28 -0.45 7.42 -5.37
CA PRO A 28 0.66 8.10 -6.03
C PRO A 28 1.83 7.15 -6.31
N PRO A 29 2.60 7.37 -7.39
CA PRO A 29 3.85 6.64 -7.58
C PRO A 29 4.83 6.97 -6.44
N TYR A 30 5.61 5.98 -6.02
CA TYR A 30 6.69 6.12 -5.06
C TYR A 30 7.90 5.29 -5.49
N ASP A 31 9.09 5.74 -5.12
CA ASP A 31 10.32 4.98 -5.36
C ASP A 31 10.40 3.82 -4.35
N GLU A 32 10.23 2.59 -4.82
CA GLU A 32 10.28 1.40 -3.96
C GLU A 32 11.62 1.24 -3.23
N SER A 33 12.72 1.83 -3.74
CA SER A 33 14.02 1.78 -3.07
C SER A 33 14.08 2.66 -1.80
N GLU A 34 13.22 3.66 -1.68
CA GLU A 34 13.08 4.48 -0.47
C GLU A 34 12.28 3.79 0.63
N TRP A 35 11.58 2.69 0.34
CA TRP A 35 10.61 2.10 1.26
C TRP A 35 10.94 0.63 1.56
N LYS A 36 11.11 0.34 2.85
CA LYS A 36 11.33 -1.01 3.34
C LYS A 36 10.04 -1.60 3.88
N LEU A 37 9.62 -2.76 3.34
CA LEU A 37 8.52 -3.54 3.91
C LEU A 37 8.94 -4.05 5.29
N VAL A 38 8.26 -3.61 6.35
CA VAL A 38 8.55 -4.00 7.74
C VAL A 38 7.51 -4.96 8.32
N TYR A 39 6.30 -4.97 7.75
CA TYR A 39 5.26 -5.91 8.12
C TYR A 39 4.42 -6.32 6.91
N LYS A 40 4.01 -7.59 6.90
CA LYS A 40 3.01 -8.12 5.99
C LYS A 40 2.16 -9.15 6.74
N SER A 41 0.84 -9.00 6.68
CA SER A 41 -0.09 -9.99 7.24
C SER A 41 -0.15 -11.25 6.37
N GLU A 42 -0.77 -12.30 6.91
CA GLU A 42 -1.30 -13.41 6.10
C GLU A 42 -2.28 -12.89 5.04
N THR A 43 -2.55 -13.70 4.03
CA THR A 43 -3.58 -13.39 3.03
C THR A 43 -4.95 -13.63 3.64
N LEU A 44 -5.71 -12.55 3.75
CA LEU A 44 -7.08 -12.55 4.21
C LEU A 44 -8.01 -12.60 3.01
N CYS A 45 -9.24 -13.06 3.22
CA CYS A 45 -10.27 -13.08 2.20
C CYS A 45 -11.59 -12.60 2.79
N GLU A 46 -12.19 -11.59 2.17
CA GLU A 46 -13.50 -11.07 2.55
C GLU A 46 -14.33 -10.87 1.27
N ASN A 47 -15.57 -11.38 1.26
CA ASN A 47 -16.47 -11.31 0.11
C ASN A 47 -15.86 -11.80 -1.22
N GLY A 48 -14.99 -12.82 -1.15
CA GLY A 48 -14.29 -13.38 -2.32
C GLY A 48 -13.11 -12.55 -2.81
N VAL A 49 -12.76 -11.46 -2.11
CA VAL A 49 -11.61 -10.61 -2.43
C VAL A 49 -10.48 -10.93 -1.46
N SER A 50 -9.34 -11.39 -1.98
CA SER A 50 -8.16 -11.62 -1.17
C SER A 50 -7.32 -10.36 -1.01
N PHE A 51 -6.70 -10.15 0.15
CA PHE A 51 -5.84 -9.00 0.41
C PHE A 51 -4.82 -9.25 1.52
N ASN A 52 -3.83 -8.36 1.64
CA ASN A 52 -2.85 -8.34 2.73
C ASN A 52 -2.76 -6.93 3.33
N PHE A 53 -2.57 -6.83 4.64
CA PHE A 53 -2.10 -5.60 5.27
C PHE A 53 -0.58 -5.54 5.17
N THR A 54 -0.04 -4.39 4.77
CA THR A 54 1.39 -4.15 4.64
C THR A 54 1.78 -2.83 5.29
N GLU A 55 2.94 -2.83 5.93
CA GLU A 55 3.54 -1.62 6.49
C GLU A 55 4.94 -1.43 5.91
N TYR A 56 5.22 -0.19 5.51
CA TYR A 56 6.52 0.22 5.01
C TYR A 56 7.08 1.35 5.88
N GLU A 57 8.38 1.31 6.12
CA GLU A 57 9.15 2.42 6.72
C GLU A 57 10.05 3.02 5.66
N LYS A 58 10.20 4.35 5.68
CA LYS A 58 11.10 5.07 4.79
C LYS A 58 12.55 4.87 5.27
N ASN A 59 13.45 4.56 4.34
CA ASN A 59 14.89 4.37 4.59
C ASN A 59 15.59 5.67 5.00
#